data_AF-A0A0W0X209-F1
#
_entry.id   AF-A0A0W0X209-F1
#
_cell.length_a   1.000
_cell.length_b   1.000
_cell.length_c   1.000
_cell.angle_alpha   90.00
_cell.angle_beta   90.00
_cell.angle_gamma   90.00
#
_symmetry.space_group_name_H-M   'P 1'
#
loop_
_entity.id
_entity.type
_entity.pdbx_description
1 polymer ?
#
loop_
_entity_poly.entity_id
_entity_poly.type
_entity_poly.pdbx_seq_one_letter_code
_entity_poly.pdbx_strand_id
1 'polypeptide(L)'
;MLTREQIREIIEECRRIGVSGLGNGRRTTIPFIKIDILRADGLDFTGVLGNSAIFINKNTHKMLSQYHSSWVANKTIAIKESLLLKPTIDIIGAIVHETGHAFNVEAKIANTEGNAYIFEIEVLLKLLESDYLSSFGCDKEDVGSYFQSRLANYHMETRNPYLAKRVDEIVEEFGLYNPRKEQPDEKPSLSEDINYEVKVVSQRLLFFTSLSTLQRKHEYISGSNLGY
;
A
#
# COMPACT_ATOMS: atom_id res chain seq x y z
N MET A 1 -18.81 5.04 0.46
CA MET A 1 -17.94 4.16 1.26
C MET A 1 -18.15 2.73 0.76
N LEU A 2 -17.08 2.03 0.41
CA LEU A 2 -17.17 0.63 0.01
C LEU A 2 -17.53 -0.26 1.21
N THR A 3 -18.44 -1.19 0.99
CA THR A 3 -18.78 -2.24 1.96
C THR A 3 -17.72 -3.33 2.00
N ARG A 4 -17.73 -4.15 3.04
CA ARG A 4 -16.82 -5.30 3.14
C ARG A 4 -17.03 -6.27 1.99
N GLU A 5 -18.27 -6.45 1.55
CA GLU A 5 -18.66 -7.31 0.43
C GLU A 5 -18.07 -6.78 -0.88
N GLN A 6 -18.19 -5.48 -1.15
CA GLN A 6 -17.57 -4.85 -2.32
C GLN A 6 -16.03 -4.97 -2.32
N ILE A 7 -15.39 -4.84 -1.15
CA ILE A 7 -13.93 -5.06 -1.04
C ILE A 7 -13.58 -6.52 -1.37
N ARG A 8 -14.40 -7.50 -0.95
CA ARG A 8 -14.20 -8.90 -1.34
C ARG A 8 -14.34 -9.07 -2.85
N GLU A 9 -15.34 -8.45 -3.47
CA GLU A 9 -15.56 -8.52 -4.92
C GLU A 9 -14.35 -7.98 -5.70
N ILE A 10 -13.80 -6.83 -5.29
CA ILE A 10 -12.57 -6.27 -5.87
C ILE A 10 -11.41 -7.28 -5.74
N ILE A 11 -11.21 -7.87 -4.55
CA ILE A 11 -10.17 -8.87 -4.36
C ILE A 11 -10.40 -10.08 -5.28
N GLU A 12 -11.62 -10.61 -5.37
CA GLU A 12 -11.92 -11.75 -6.24
C GLU A 12 -11.67 -11.43 -7.72
N GLU A 13 -11.88 -10.18 -8.15
CA GLU A 13 -11.52 -9.76 -9.50
C GLU A 13 -10.00 -9.67 -9.71
N CYS A 14 -9.26 -9.13 -8.73
CA CYS A 14 -7.79 -9.20 -8.73
C CYS A 14 -7.29 -10.64 -8.83
N ARG A 15 -7.97 -11.60 -8.17
CA ARG A 15 -7.62 -13.02 -8.25
C ARG A 15 -7.87 -13.59 -9.63
N ARG A 16 -9.00 -13.27 -10.28
CA ARG A 16 -9.28 -13.66 -11.66
C ARG A 16 -8.23 -13.10 -12.64
N ILE A 17 -7.88 -11.83 -12.50
CA ILE A 17 -6.82 -11.21 -13.31
C ILE A 17 -5.47 -11.87 -13.04
N GLY A 18 -5.13 -12.18 -11.78
CA GLY A 18 -3.90 -12.88 -11.42
C GLY A 18 -3.76 -14.26 -12.09
N VAL A 19 -4.87 -14.98 -12.28
CA VAL A 19 -4.90 -16.27 -13.00
C VAL A 19 -4.72 -16.08 -14.50
N SER A 20 -5.42 -15.09 -15.08
CA SER A 20 -5.28 -14.72 -16.50
C SER A 20 -3.85 -14.27 -16.84
N GLY A 21 -3.19 -13.63 -15.87
CA GLY A 21 -1.80 -13.23 -15.93
C GLY A 21 -1.59 -11.75 -16.21
N LEU A 22 -0.39 -11.31 -15.86
CA LEU A 22 0.15 -9.97 -16.09
C LEU A 22 0.90 -9.92 -17.43
N GLY A 23 1.09 -8.72 -17.97
CA GLY A 23 1.81 -8.47 -19.21
C GLY A 23 3.30 -8.83 -19.17
N ASN A 24 3.86 -9.08 -17.99
CA ASN A 24 5.22 -9.62 -17.81
C ASN A 24 5.26 -11.16 -17.85
N GLY A 25 4.15 -11.82 -18.18
CA GLY A 25 4.03 -13.28 -18.27
C GLY A 25 3.86 -13.99 -16.93
N ARG A 26 3.78 -13.26 -15.80
CA ARG A 26 3.52 -13.85 -14.49
C ARG A 26 2.03 -14.12 -14.34
N ARG A 27 1.71 -15.32 -13.86
CA ARG A 27 0.34 -15.71 -13.50
C ARG A 27 0.39 -16.60 -12.27
N THR A 28 -0.61 -16.51 -11.41
CA THR A 28 -0.76 -17.38 -10.24
C THR A 28 -2.18 -17.38 -9.73
N THR A 29 -2.51 -18.34 -8.87
CA THR A 29 -3.76 -18.35 -8.12
C THR A 29 -3.51 -17.77 -6.74
N ILE A 30 -3.95 -16.53 -6.51
CA ILE A 30 -3.97 -15.95 -5.17
C ILE A 30 -5.01 -16.73 -4.33
N PRO A 31 -4.71 -17.14 -3.08
CA PRO A 31 -5.66 -17.82 -2.21
C PRO A 31 -6.78 -16.88 -1.77
N PHE A 32 -7.83 -17.43 -1.15
CA PHE A 32 -8.84 -16.62 -0.50
C PHE A 32 -8.20 -15.71 0.55
N ILE A 33 -8.50 -14.42 0.47
CA ILE A 33 -8.01 -13.40 1.37
C ILE A 33 -9.10 -13.03 2.38
N LYS A 34 -8.76 -13.13 3.66
CA LYS A 34 -9.54 -12.58 4.76
C LYS A 34 -9.33 -11.08 4.84
N ILE A 35 -10.41 -10.34 4.97
CA ILE A 35 -10.38 -8.90 5.25
C ILE A 35 -10.55 -8.70 6.75
N ASP A 36 -9.68 -7.93 7.37
CA ASP A 36 -9.84 -7.45 8.74
C ASP A 36 -9.91 -5.92 8.75
N ILE A 37 -11.05 -5.36 9.15
CA ILE A 37 -11.21 -3.90 9.26
C ILE A 37 -10.94 -3.57 10.73
N LEU A 38 -9.85 -2.84 10.97
CA LEU A 38 -9.38 -2.52 12.31
C LEU A 38 -10.22 -1.41 12.91
N ARG A 39 -10.74 -1.67 14.10
CA ARG A 39 -11.48 -0.69 14.89
C ARG A 39 -10.52 0.35 15.46
N ALA A 40 -10.99 1.60 15.56
CA ALA A 40 -10.20 2.73 16.05
C ALA A 40 -9.68 2.59 17.50
N ASP A 41 -10.27 1.70 18.31
CA ASP A 41 -9.88 1.39 19.69
C ASP A 41 -8.84 0.26 19.80
N GLY A 42 -8.52 -0.39 18.69
CA GLY A 42 -7.55 -1.48 18.61
C GLY A 42 -6.10 -1.01 18.52
N LEU A 43 -5.17 -1.94 18.79
CA LEU A 43 -3.76 -1.71 18.54
C LEU A 43 -3.54 -1.57 17.03
N ASP A 44 -3.26 -0.36 16.57
CA ASP A 44 -3.08 -0.06 15.15
C ASP A 44 -1.67 -0.44 14.68
N PHE A 45 -1.52 -0.78 13.41
CA PHE A 45 -0.19 -0.86 12.80
C PHE A 45 0.25 0.54 12.38
N THR A 46 1.40 1.01 12.85
CA THR A 46 2.09 2.14 12.20
C THR A 46 2.73 1.61 10.92
N GLY A 47 1.96 1.56 9.83
CA GLY A 47 2.46 1.17 8.52
C GLY A 47 3.63 2.06 8.09
N VAL A 48 4.52 1.53 7.26
CA VAL A 48 5.54 2.34 6.57
C VAL A 48 4.79 3.42 5.77
N LEU A 49 5.28 4.68 5.82
CA LEU A 49 4.71 5.83 5.10
C LEU A 49 3.22 6.13 5.41
N GLY A 50 2.67 5.66 6.53
CA GLY A 50 1.28 5.92 6.89
C GLY A 50 0.26 5.07 6.13
N ASN A 51 0.67 3.91 5.59
CA ASN A 51 -0.23 2.97 4.91
C ASN A 51 -1.47 2.67 5.76
N SER A 52 -2.64 2.75 5.13
CA SER A 52 -3.95 2.52 5.74
C SER A 52 -4.53 1.13 5.44
N ALA A 53 -3.77 0.30 4.73
CA ALA A 53 -3.97 -1.14 4.60
C ALA A 53 -2.60 -1.86 4.61
N ILE A 54 -2.58 -3.14 4.96
CA ILE A 54 -1.40 -4.02 4.84
C ILE A 54 -1.80 -5.47 4.55
N PHE A 55 -1.03 -6.13 3.70
CA PHE A 55 -1.03 -7.57 3.54
C PHE A 55 -0.19 -8.24 4.63
N ILE A 56 -0.81 -9.15 5.38
CA ILE A 56 -0.18 -9.84 6.51
C ILE A 56 0.68 -10.99 6.01
N ASN A 57 1.90 -10.69 5.59
CA ASN A 57 2.88 -11.72 5.25
C ASN A 57 3.42 -12.45 6.50
N LYS A 58 4.23 -13.50 6.31
CA LYS A 58 4.81 -14.28 7.43
C LYS A 58 5.58 -13.44 8.46
N ASN A 59 6.32 -12.42 8.01
CA ASN A 59 7.10 -11.56 8.91
C ASN A 59 6.18 -10.65 9.72
N THR A 60 5.25 -9.96 9.06
CA THR A 60 4.24 -9.11 9.72
C THR A 60 3.42 -9.92 10.73
N HIS A 61 2.99 -11.13 10.35
CA HIS A 61 2.27 -12.04 11.23
C HIS A 61 3.08 -12.41 12.47
N LYS A 62 4.35 -12.79 12.30
CA LYS A 62 5.23 -13.13 13.43
C LYS A 62 5.37 -11.99 14.44
N MET A 63 5.34 -10.74 13.98
CA MET A 63 5.53 -9.56 14.83
C MET A 63 4.26 -9.11 15.54
N LEU A 64 3.12 -9.16 14.85
CA LEU A 64 1.90 -8.46 15.27
C LEU A 64 0.73 -9.38 15.60
N SER A 65 0.77 -10.67 15.21
CA SER A 65 -0.37 -11.59 15.40
C SER A 65 -0.77 -11.80 16.86
N GLN A 66 0.14 -11.58 17.82
CA GLN A 66 -0.20 -11.61 19.25
C GLN A 66 -1.27 -10.58 19.65
N TYR A 67 -1.37 -9.47 18.91
CA TYR A 67 -2.38 -8.44 19.10
C TYR A 67 -3.60 -8.61 18.19
N HIS A 68 -3.48 -9.48 17.18
CA HIS A 68 -4.50 -9.72 16.16
C HIS A 68 -4.66 -11.23 15.92
N SER A 69 -5.28 -11.91 16.87
CA SER A 69 -5.49 -13.37 16.84
C SER A 69 -6.25 -13.87 15.62
N SER A 70 -7.01 -12.97 14.98
CA SER A 70 -7.79 -13.24 13.78
C SER A 70 -6.92 -13.31 12.51
N TRP A 71 -5.69 -12.81 12.52
CA TRP A 71 -4.84 -12.75 11.33
C TRP A 71 -4.26 -14.10 10.94
N VAL A 72 -4.35 -14.40 9.65
CA VAL A 72 -3.76 -15.57 9.00
C VAL A 72 -2.66 -15.11 8.05
N ALA A 73 -1.43 -15.60 8.28
CA ALA A 73 -0.28 -15.28 7.45
C ALA A 73 -0.52 -15.62 5.97
N ASN A 74 -0.10 -14.71 5.10
CA ASN A 74 -0.26 -14.73 3.65
C ASN A 74 -1.72 -14.83 3.15
N LYS A 75 -2.71 -14.59 4.03
CA LYS A 75 -4.14 -14.72 3.70
C LYS A 75 -4.99 -13.64 4.34
N THR A 76 -4.40 -12.58 4.87
CA THR A 76 -5.14 -11.49 5.50
C THR A 76 -4.69 -10.16 4.94
N ILE A 77 -5.64 -9.30 4.60
CA ILE A 77 -5.42 -7.86 4.41
C ILE A 77 -6.10 -7.17 5.59
N ALA A 78 -5.31 -6.42 6.35
CA ALA A 78 -5.81 -5.57 7.43
C ALA A 78 -5.99 -4.14 6.89
N ILE A 79 -7.12 -3.51 7.20
CA ILE A 79 -7.54 -2.20 6.69
C ILE A 79 -7.89 -1.31 7.86
N LYS A 80 -7.39 -0.08 7.90
CA LYS A 80 -7.84 0.94 8.85
C LYS A 80 -9.15 1.55 8.39
N GLU A 81 -10.07 1.83 9.32
CA GLU A 81 -11.32 2.54 9.02
C GLU A 81 -11.08 3.87 8.28
N SER A 82 -9.97 4.55 8.54
CA SER A 82 -9.60 5.80 7.87
C SER A 82 -9.37 5.64 6.36
N LEU A 83 -9.01 4.45 5.86
CA LEU A 83 -8.97 4.18 4.42
C LEU A 83 -10.37 4.29 3.81
N LEU A 84 -11.39 3.77 4.51
CA LEU A 84 -12.77 3.70 4.00
C LEU A 84 -13.44 5.08 3.86
N LEU A 85 -12.80 6.12 4.41
CA LEU A 85 -13.20 7.52 4.28
C LEU A 85 -12.56 8.23 3.08
N LYS A 86 -11.66 7.57 2.35
CA LYS A 86 -11.00 8.12 1.16
C LYS A 86 -11.91 8.04 -0.07
N PRO A 87 -11.61 8.80 -1.14
CA PRO A 87 -12.19 8.58 -2.47
C PRO A 87 -12.21 7.10 -2.86
N THR A 88 -13.24 6.67 -3.59
CA THR A 88 -13.45 5.26 -3.92
C THR A 88 -12.26 4.65 -4.65
N ILE A 89 -11.66 5.38 -5.61
CA ILE A 89 -10.49 4.91 -6.34
C ILE A 89 -9.27 4.71 -5.44
N ASP A 90 -9.07 5.53 -4.41
CA ASP A 90 -7.98 5.37 -3.45
C ASP A 90 -8.16 4.09 -2.60
N ILE A 91 -9.41 3.78 -2.24
CA ILE A 91 -9.73 2.52 -1.55
C ILE A 91 -9.44 1.35 -2.47
N ILE A 92 -9.95 1.36 -3.71
CA ILE A 92 -9.72 0.29 -4.69
C ILE A 92 -8.22 0.09 -4.92
N GLY A 93 -7.48 1.16 -5.24
CA GLY A 93 -6.06 1.11 -5.50
C GLY A 93 -5.25 0.54 -4.34
N ALA A 94 -5.57 0.93 -3.10
CA ALA A 94 -4.93 0.34 -1.92
C ALA A 94 -5.22 -1.16 -1.79
N ILE A 95 -6.46 -1.60 -2.03
CA ILE A 95 -6.83 -3.03 -1.98
C ILE A 95 -6.13 -3.82 -3.09
N VAL A 96 -6.07 -3.27 -4.30
CA VAL A 96 -5.35 -3.87 -5.43
C VAL A 96 -3.86 -4.00 -5.09
N HIS A 97 -3.25 -2.95 -4.53
CA HIS A 97 -1.84 -2.96 -4.10
C HIS A 97 -1.54 -4.07 -3.09
N GLU A 98 -2.32 -4.16 -2.01
CA GLU A 98 -2.14 -5.20 -1.00
C GLU A 98 -2.39 -6.61 -1.56
N THR A 99 -3.32 -6.73 -2.52
CA THR A 99 -3.52 -7.98 -3.26
C THR A 99 -2.32 -8.31 -4.16
N GLY A 100 -1.61 -7.30 -4.66
CA GLY A 100 -0.34 -7.45 -5.37
C GLY A 100 0.76 -8.08 -4.51
N HIS A 101 0.83 -7.75 -3.21
CA HIS A 101 1.73 -8.47 -2.30
C HIS A 101 1.36 -9.94 -2.15
N ALA A 102 0.06 -10.25 -2.06
CA ALA A 102 -0.41 -11.64 -2.05
C ALA A 102 -0.04 -12.36 -3.36
N PHE A 103 -0.21 -11.71 -4.51
CA PHE A 103 0.22 -12.21 -5.81
C PHE A 103 1.71 -12.53 -5.83
N ASN A 104 2.56 -11.62 -5.35
CA ASN A 104 4.01 -11.80 -5.35
C ASN A 104 4.42 -13.06 -4.58
N VAL A 105 3.84 -13.27 -3.40
CA VAL A 105 4.10 -14.44 -2.56
C VAL A 105 3.72 -15.73 -3.30
N GLU A 106 2.54 -15.78 -3.90
CA GLU A 106 2.03 -16.99 -4.57
C GLU A 106 2.70 -17.24 -5.93
N ALA A 107 3.10 -16.19 -6.63
CA ALA A 107 3.87 -16.29 -7.87
C ALA A 107 5.35 -16.65 -7.61
N LYS A 108 5.76 -16.78 -6.33
CA LYS A 108 7.13 -17.09 -5.90
C LYS A 108 8.16 -16.10 -6.46
N ILE A 109 7.77 -14.84 -6.56
CA ILE A 109 8.66 -13.73 -6.89
C ILE A 109 8.97 -12.91 -5.64
N ALA A 110 9.95 -12.02 -5.73
CA ALA A 110 10.30 -11.17 -4.59
C ALA A 110 9.08 -10.32 -4.17
N ASN A 111 8.70 -10.37 -2.90
CA ASN A 111 7.62 -9.55 -2.37
C ASN A 111 8.14 -8.13 -2.05
N THR A 112 8.31 -7.33 -3.09
CA THR A 112 8.78 -5.94 -3.01
C THR A 112 7.66 -4.97 -3.38
N GLU A 113 7.78 -3.72 -2.94
CA GLU A 113 6.90 -2.61 -3.37
C GLU A 113 6.86 -2.51 -4.90
N GLY A 114 8.01 -2.54 -5.56
CA GLY A 114 8.07 -2.45 -7.03
C GLY A 114 7.26 -3.54 -7.75
N ASN A 115 7.24 -4.78 -7.24
CA ASN A 115 6.41 -5.84 -7.84
C ASN A 115 4.93 -5.66 -7.51
N ALA A 116 4.59 -5.16 -6.31
CA ALA A 116 3.22 -4.80 -5.97
C ALA A 116 2.71 -3.63 -6.83
N TYR A 117 3.53 -2.63 -7.13
CA TYR A 117 3.20 -1.53 -8.05
C TYR A 117 2.96 -2.01 -9.49
N ILE A 118 3.72 -3.00 -9.97
CA ILE A 118 3.45 -3.60 -11.28
C ILE A 118 2.06 -4.23 -11.31
N PHE A 119 1.72 -5.01 -10.28
CA PHE A 119 0.39 -5.61 -10.17
C PHE A 119 -0.70 -4.54 -10.07
N GLU A 120 -0.49 -3.52 -9.23
CA GLU A 120 -1.40 -2.39 -9.03
C GLU A 120 -1.74 -1.68 -10.34
N ILE A 121 -0.73 -1.26 -11.10
CA ILE A 121 -0.91 -0.58 -12.37
C ILE A 121 -1.66 -1.47 -13.36
N GLU A 122 -1.19 -2.70 -13.57
CA GLU A 122 -1.79 -3.56 -14.59
C GLU A 122 -3.21 -4.00 -14.27
N VAL A 123 -3.50 -4.26 -12.99
CA VAL A 123 -4.85 -4.64 -12.58
C VAL A 123 -5.79 -3.44 -12.69
N LEU A 124 -5.40 -2.25 -12.25
CA LEU A 124 -6.25 -1.07 -12.39
C LEU A 124 -6.56 -0.75 -13.85
N LEU A 125 -5.58 -0.87 -14.76
CA LEU A 125 -5.81 -0.73 -16.20
C LEU A 125 -6.81 -1.77 -16.72
N LYS A 126 -6.68 -3.05 -16.33
CA LYS A 126 -7.62 -4.10 -16.73
C LYS A 126 -9.03 -3.90 -16.17
N LEU A 127 -9.15 -3.44 -14.93
CA LEU A 127 -10.43 -3.11 -14.33
C LEU A 127 -11.10 -1.92 -15.03
N LEU A 128 -10.32 -0.95 -15.50
CA LEU A 128 -10.79 0.16 -16.32
C LEU A 128 -11.22 -0.31 -17.72
N GLU A 129 -10.38 -1.07 -18.42
CA GLU A 129 -10.64 -1.62 -19.76
C GLU A 129 -11.89 -2.49 -19.84
N SER A 130 -12.20 -3.21 -18.75
CA SER A 130 -13.36 -4.09 -18.64
C SER A 130 -14.63 -3.40 -18.13
N ASP A 131 -14.58 -2.08 -17.90
CA ASP A 131 -15.68 -1.29 -17.32
C ASP A 131 -16.09 -1.71 -15.89
N TYR A 132 -15.26 -2.53 -15.22
CA TYR A 132 -15.55 -3.02 -13.87
C TYR A 132 -15.60 -1.88 -12.85
N LEU A 133 -14.72 -0.88 -12.99
CA LEU A 133 -14.64 0.28 -12.10
C LEU A 133 -15.89 1.16 -12.13
N SER A 134 -16.61 1.21 -13.25
CA SER A 134 -17.85 1.97 -13.39
C SER A 134 -18.95 1.49 -12.43
N SER A 135 -18.94 0.20 -12.06
CA SER A 135 -19.86 -0.35 -11.04
C SER A 135 -19.64 0.22 -9.63
N PHE A 136 -18.49 0.83 -9.40
CA PHE A 136 -18.14 1.56 -8.17
C PHE A 136 -18.20 3.08 -8.34
N GLY A 137 -18.63 3.56 -9.52
CA GLY A 137 -18.67 4.98 -9.86
C GLY A 137 -17.29 5.60 -10.05
N CYS A 138 -16.31 4.82 -10.51
CA CYS A 138 -14.99 5.31 -10.87
C CYS A 138 -14.81 5.31 -12.38
N ASP A 139 -14.34 6.43 -12.93
CA ASP A 139 -14.09 6.62 -14.36
C ASP A 139 -12.57 6.70 -14.69
N LYS A 140 -12.26 7.09 -15.93
CA LYS A 140 -10.87 7.21 -16.38
C LYS A 140 -10.15 8.37 -15.67
N GLU A 141 -10.85 9.47 -15.39
CA GLU A 141 -10.31 10.62 -14.66
C GLU A 141 -9.94 10.25 -13.22
N ASP A 142 -10.78 9.45 -12.54
CA ASP A 142 -10.48 8.93 -11.21
C ASP A 142 -9.21 8.07 -11.19
N VAL A 143 -9.08 7.14 -12.15
CA VAL A 143 -7.89 6.29 -12.30
C VAL A 143 -6.64 7.11 -12.58
N GLY A 144 -6.74 8.11 -13.46
CA GLY A 144 -5.65 9.05 -13.76
C GLY A 144 -5.22 9.84 -12.51
N SER A 145 -6.18 10.34 -11.74
CA SER A 145 -5.93 11.06 -10.49
C SER A 145 -5.24 10.17 -9.45
N TYR A 146 -5.67 8.92 -9.34
CA TYR A 146 -5.01 7.92 -8.50
C TYR A 146 -3.56 7.70 -8.94
N PHE A 147 -3.30 7.43 -10.22
CA PHE A 147 -1.94 7.25 -10.72
C PHE A 147 -1.06 8.49 -10.53
N GLN A 148 -1.61 9.69 -10.72
CA GLN A 148 -0.91 10.93 -10.43
C GLN A 148 -0.44 11.00 -8.98
N SER A 149 -1.32 10.64 -8.03
CA SER A 149 -1.00 10.65 -6.60
C SER A 149 0.07 9.61 -6.22
N ARG A 150 0.15 8.50 -6.97
CA ARG A 150 1.06 7.37 -6.71
C ARG A 150 2.39 7.48 -7.45
N LEU A 151 2.52 8.41 -8.39
CA LEU A 151 3.66 8.50 -9.29
C LEU A 151 5.01 8.62 -8.56
N ALA A 152 5.05 9.41 -7.47
CA ALA A 152 6.25 9.54 -6.64
C ALA A 152 6.69 8.19 -6.04
N ASN A 153 5.74 7.39 -5.56
CA ASN A 153 5.99 6.07 -4.99
C ASN A 153 6.53 5.11 -6.05
N TYR A 154 5.91 5.08 -7.23
CA TYR A 154 6.38 4.23 -8.33
C TYR A 154 7.83 4.55 -8.71
N HIS A 155 8.14 5.84 -8.78
CA HIS A 155 9.47 6.37 -9.09
C HIS A 155 10.57 6.02 -8.09
N MET A 156 10.23 5.62 -6.86
CA MET A 156 11.20 5.11 -5.88
C MET A 156 11.74 3.73 -6.28
N GLU A 157 10.97 2.95 -7.04
CA GLU A 157 11.25 1.55 -7.37
C GLU A 157 11.55 1.31 -8.86
N THR A 158 11.72 2.37 -9.67
CA THR A 158 11.96 2.27 -11.13
C THR A 158 13.33 1.70 -11.52
N ARG A 159 14.12 1.21 -10.56
CA ARG A 159 15.26 0.33 -10.89
C ARG A 159 14.80 -0.97 -11.55
N ASN A 160 13.54 -1.35 -11.35
CA ASN A 160 12.90 -2.40 -12.13
C ASN A 160 12.53 -1.87 -13.53
N PRO A 161 13.15 -2.36 -14.62
CA PRO A 161 12.91 -1.84 -15.97
C PRO A 161 11.47 -2.03 -16.45
N TYR A 162 10.82 -3.10 -15.99
CA TYR A 162 9.43 -3.37 -16.35
C TYR A 162 8.49 -2.34 -15.71
N LEU A 163 8.70 -2.06 -14.42
CA LEU A 163 7.95 -1.01 -13.73
C LEU A 163 8.21 0.36 -14.37
N ALA A 164 9.45 0.69 -14.70
CA ALA A 164 9.78 1.95 -15.35
C ALA A 164 9.00 2.13 -16.66
N LYS A 165 8.97 1.08 -17.51
CA LYS A 165 8.16 1.07 -18.74
C LYS A 165 6.67 1.28 -18.47
N ARG A 166 6.10 0.60 -17.47
CA ARG A 166 4.69 0.75 -17.08
C ARG A 166 4.37 2.16 -16.58
N VAL A 167 5.28 2.75 -15.82
CA VAL A 167 5.14 4.14 -15.35
C VAL A 167 5.17 5.12 -16.53
N ASP A 168 6.06 4.93 -17.49
CA ASP A 168 6.09 5.77 -18.70
C ASP A 168 4.80 5.66 -19.51
N GLU A 169 4.27 4.44 -19.68
CA GLU A 169 3.01 4.18 -20.39
C GLU A 169 1.82 4.89 -19.73
N ILE A 170 1.64 4.77 -18.40
CA ILE A 170 0.53 5.46 -17.72
C ILE A 170 0.71 6.99 -17.70
N VAL A 171 1.94 7.49 -17.67
CA VAL A 171 2.21 8.93 -17.76
C VAL A 171 1.75 9.47 -19.11
N GLU A 172 2.07 8.77 -20.19
CA GLU A 172 1.65 9.14 -21.54
C GLU A 172 0.13 8.99 -21.72
N GLU A 173 -0.44 7.84 -21.35
CA GLU A 173 -1.85 7.51 -21.58
C GLU A 173 -2.82 8.44 -20.84
N PHE A 174 -2.46 8.85 -19.62
CA PHE A 174 -3.29 9.70 -18.77
C PHE A 174 -2.84 11.17 -18.75
N GLY A 175 -1.77 11.52 -19.48
CA GLY A 175 -1.23 12.89 -19.49
C GLY A 175 -0.77 13.36 -18.11
N LEU A 176 -0.13 12.48 -17.33
CA LEU A 176 0.26 12.78 -15.94
C LEU A 176 1.44 13.75 -15.88
N TYR A 177 1.42 14.64 -14.89
CA TYR A 177 2.55 15.51 -14.59
C TYR A 177 3.74 14.69 -14.05
N ASN A 178 4.86 14.70 -14.78
CA ASN A 178 6.07 13.98 -14.39
C ASN A 178 7.26 14.95 -14.17
N PRO A 179 7.59 15.27 -12.91
CA PRO A 179 8.68 16.22 -12.61
C PRO A 179 10.07 15.73 -13.02
N ARG A 180 10.26 14.43 -13.33
CA ARG A 180 11.55 13.90 -13.82
C ARG A 180 11.77 14.15 -15.31
N LYS A 181 10.72 14.36 -16.11
CA LYS A 181 10.82 14.64 -17.55
C LYS A 181 10.91 16.14 -17.85
N GLU A 182 10.52 16.99 -16.90
CA GLU A 182 10.51 18.45 -17.07
C GLU A 182 11.76 19.16 -16.54
N GLN A 183 12.74 18.45 -15.97
CA GLN A 183 14.06 19.06 -15.82
C GLN A 183 14.69 19.16 -17.22
N PRO A 184 14.93 20.36 -17.77
CA PRO A 184 15.73 20.49 -18.97
C PRO A 184 17.12 19.92 -18.68
N ASP A 185 17.77 19.36 -19.70
CA ASP A 185 19.20 19.00 -19.68
C ASP A 185 20.08 20.26 -19.45
N GLU A 186 20.04 20.87 -18.26
CA GLU A 186 21.11 21.74 -17.82
C GLU A 186 22.30 20.86 -17.44
N LYS A 187 23.24 20.75 -18.38
CA LYS A 187 24.59 20.25 -18.10
C LYS A 187 25.10 20.92 -16.83
N PRO A 188 25.48 20.17 -15.78
CA PRO A 188 26.17 20.76 -14.65
C PRO A 188 27.54 21.24 -15.13
N SER A 189 27.75 22.56 -15.13
CA SER A 189 29.08 23.14 -15.18
C SER A 189 29.85 22.67 -13.96
N LEU A 190 31.02 22.07 -14.17
CA LEU A 190 31.96 21.74 -13.10
C LEU A 190 32.28 22.98 -12.26
N SER A 191 31.95 22.94 -10.98
CA SER A 191 32.81 23.47 -9.92
C SER A 191 32.28 23.13 -8.53
N GLU A 192 33.22 22.66 -7.72
CA GLU A 192 33.31 22.71 -6.24
C GLU A 192 32.72 21.54 -5.44
N ASP A 193 33.69 20.77 -4.93
CA ASP A 193 33.60 19.76 -3.89
C ASP A 193 32.83 20.25 -2.67
N ILE A 194 31.70 19.60 -2.38
CA ILE A 194 31.15 19.58 -1.03
C ILE A 194 30.92 18.12 -0.65
N ASN A 195 31.83 17.63 0.21
CA ASN A 195 31.73 16.36 0.91
C ASN A 195 30.46 16.36 1.77
N TYR A 196 29.37 15.76 1.27
CA TYR A 196 28.26 15.33 2.10
C TYR A 196 28.34 13.81 2.26
N GLU A 197 28.87 13.40 3.40
CA GLU A 197 28.88 12.02 3.86
C GLU A 197 27.43 11.58 4.16
N VAL A 198 26.72 11.09 3.14
CA VAL A 198 25.40 10.48 3.32
C VAL A 198 25.61 9.10 3.91
N LYS A 199 25.47 8.99 5.23
CA LYS A 199 25.27 7.71 5.91
C LYS A 199 24.01 7.04 5.35
N VAL A 200 24.23 6.05 4.49
CA VAL A 200 23.22 5.10 4.04
C VAL A 200 22.75 4.30 5.26
N VAL A 201 21.68 4.74 5.89
CA VAL A 201 20.96 3.93 6.88
C VAL A 201 20.13 2.92 6.10
N SER A 202 20.66 1.70 6.03
CA SER A 202 19.87 0.52 5.67
C SER A 202 18.64 0.48 6.56
N GLN A 203 17.45 0.71 6.00
CA GLN A 203 16.18 0.65 6.71
C GLN A 203 15.84 -0.81 7.01
N ARG A 204 16.54 -1.38 7.99
CA ARG A 204 15.99 -2.48 8.79
C ARG A 204 14.86 -1.90 9.63
N LEU A 205 13.66 -2.43 9.42
CA LEU A 205 12.49 -2.44 10.30
C LEU A 205 12.70 -1.70 11.64
N LEU A 206 12.07 -0.54 11.78
CA LEU A 206 11.85 0.07 13.10
C LEU A 206 10.35 0.14 13.34
N PHE A 207 9.82 -0.91 13.95
CA PHE A 207 8.53 -0.87 14.63
C PHE A 207 8.78 -0.32 16.04
N PHE A 208 8.34 0.90 16.32
CA PHE A 208 8.24 1.39 17.69
C PHE A 208 6.76 1.50 18.05
N THR A 209 6.32 0.68 19.00
CA THR A 209 5.09 0.90 19.73
C THR A 209 5.25 2.14 20.59
N SER A 210 4.44 3.18 20.35
CA SER A 210 4.26 4.29 21.30
C SER A 210 3.46 3.78 22.51
N LEU A 211 4.14 3.14 23.45
CA LEU A 211 3.63 2.73 24.75
C LEU A 211 4.33 3.59 25.82
N SER A 212 3.99 4.89 25.92
CA SER A 212 4.46 5.71 27.05
C SER A 212 3.66 6.96 27.42
N THR A 213 2.55 7.31 26.78
CA THR A 213 1.82 8.56 27.14
C THR A 213 0.44 8.36 27.78
N LEU A 214 -0.02 7.12 28.01
CA LEU A 214 -1.36 6.85 28.56
C LEU A 214 -1.38 6.14 29.92
N GLN A 215 -0.26 6.12 30.65
CA GLN A 215 -0.18 5.63 32.04
C GLN A 215 0.24 6.68 33.08
N ARG A 216 0.36 7.96 32.72
CA ARG A 216 0.56 9.05 33.69
C ARG A 216 -0.64 10.00 33.72
N LYS A 217 -1.79 9.54 34.21
CA LYS A 217 -2.85 10.44 34.70
C LYS A 217 -3.94 9.78 35.57
N HIS A 218 -3.60 8.74 36.33
CA HIS A 218 -4.54 8.17 37.32
C HIS A 218 -3.91 7.74 38.65
N GLU A 219 -2.83 8.38 39.08
CA GLU A 219 -2.37 8.33 40.46
C GLU A 219 -2.07 9.76 40.93
N TYR A 220 -3.12 10.46 41.34
CA TYR A 220 -3.11 11.56 42.31
C TYR A 220 -4.57 12.03 42.40
N ILE A 221 -5.33 11.39 43.28
CA ILE A 221 -6.46 11.90 44.09
C ILE A 221 -6.93 10.67 44.89
N SER A 222 -6.32 10.45 46.04
CA SER A 222 -7.02 9.84 47.18
C SER A 222 -6.63 10.66 48.39
N GLY A 223 -7.55 11.57 48.74
CA GLY A 223 -7.46 12.40 49.92
C GLY A 223 -7.43 11.56 51.18
N SER A 224 -6.53 11.96 52.07
CA SER A 224 -6.66 11.81 53.51
C SER A 224 -8.01 12.34 54.01
N ASN A 225 -8.81 11.50 54.67
CA ASN A 225 -9.62 11.86 55.84
C ASN A 225 -10.31 10.62 56.43
N LEU A 226 -10.55 10.67 57.76
CA LEU A 226 -10.95 9.64 58.74
C LEU A 226 -9.72 9.08 59.47
N GLY A 227 -9.38 9.43 60.71
CA GLY A 227 -10.20 9.92 61.81
C GLY A 227 -10.31 8.81 62.86
N TYR A 228 -9.40 8.78 63.83
CA TYR A 228 -9.52 8.42 65.25
C TYR A 228 -8.19 8.74 65.94
#